data_AF-A0A1Z3N484-F1
#
_entry.id   AF-A0A1Z3N484-F1
#
_cell.length_a   1.000
_cell.length_b   1.000
_cell.length_c   1.000
_cell.angle_alpha   90.00
_cell.angle_beta   90.00
_cell.angle_gamma   90.00
#
_symmetry.space_group_name_H-M   'P 1'
#
loop_
_entity.id
_entity.type
_entity.pdbx_description
1 polymer ?
#
loop_
_entity_poly.entity_id
_entity_poly.type
_entity_poly.pdbx_seq_one_letter_code
_entity_poly.pdbx_strand_id
1 'polypeptide(L)'
;MNMNEFNIAAQDFLQRVFNKLDAQNIQLDKHWFIDHLCYRVSSLENYNAFKVQFASFAELLIESDVNGRPIATYKFAEPILFRDWSIQVVELPAPKPGKVTIEGFEHFEVVADIGFDEIKSRYPNAVFSESGLKKDFNPELEISLDELAIKFHPLSLESVIRLEKNEAVYAAVKSSGVLKSLKEHQPLLVGTYPLGLNVSGSDVDVLINVPDLTTAETLFKKHFSGFEKFKAETHGQYAAVTASFDFHGVAFEVFAQAKDTAKQNGNLHFLAEERLLHVGGSSLAEKILALRKGGDKTEPAFAKALNLSGNPYDELLRLQKLIESELRQLLK
;
A
#
# COMPACT_ATOMS: atom_id res chain seq x y z
N MET A 1 8.06 -26.97 -6.84
CA MET A 1 8.97 -26.14 -6.06
C MET A 1 8.55 -26.18 -4.61
N ASN A 2 9.42 -26.59 -3.68
CA ASN A 2 9.17 -26.45 -2.24
C ASN A 2 9.59 -25.05 -1.74
N MET A 3 9.27 -24.69 -0.48
CA MET A 3 9.58 -23.37 0.07
C MET A 3 11.08 -23.02 0.02
N ASN A 4 11.98 -24.01 0.21
CA ASN A 4 13.42 -23.75 0.17
C ASN A 4 13.90 -23.42 -1.25
N GLU A 5 13.46 -24.19 -2.25
CA GLU A 5 13.74 -23.91 -3.66
C GLU A 5 13.17 -22.54 -4.08
N PHE A 6 11.97 -22.21 -3.59
CA PHE A 6 11.33 -20.91 -3.84
C PHE A 6 12.12 -19.76 -3.24
N ASN A 7 12.58 -19.89 -2.00
CA ASN A 7 13.37 -18.88 -1.33
C ASN A 7 14.71 -18.63 -2.06
N ILE A 8 15.41 -19.69 -2.47
CA ILE A 8 16.65 -19.58 -3.26
C ILE A 8 16.38 -18.85 -4.58
N ALA A 9 15.31 -19.20 -5.30
CA ALA A 9 14.95 -18.54 -6.56
C ALA A 9 14.56 -17.07 -6.36
N ALA A 10 13.87 -16.75 -5.26
CA ALA A 10 13.49 -15.38 -4.92
C ALA A 10 14.73 -14.52 -4.57
N GLN A 11 15.67 -15.06 -3.81
CA GLN A 11 16.93 -14.38 -3.48
C GLN A 11 17.80 -14.14 -4.71
N ASP A 12 17.93 -15.12 -5.61
CA ASP A 12 18.63 -14.92 -6.89
C ASP A 12 17.98 -13.82 -7.73
N PHE A 13 16.64 -13.86 -7.85
CA PHE A 13 15.88 -12.83 -8.55
C PHE A 13 16.14 -11.44 -7.95
N LEU A 14 15.99 -11.28 -6.64
CA LEU A 14 16.24 -10.01 -5.96
C LEU A 14 17.68 -9.55 -6.19
N GLN A 15 18.67 -10.43 -6.09
CA GLN A 15 20.06 -10.08 -6.35
C GLN A 15 20.27 -9.59 -7.79
N ARG A 16 19.67 -10.23 -8.79
CA ARG A 16 19.74 -9.80 -10.20
C ARG A 16 19.09 -8.42 -10.41
N VAL A 17 17.92 -8.18 -9.83
CA VAL A 17 17.25 -6.87 -9.90
C VAL A 17 18.12 -5.79 -9.26
N PHE A 18 18.59 -6.01 -8.03
CA PHE A 18 19.41 -5.03 -7.32
C PHE A 18 20.75 -4.75 -8.03
N ASN A 19 21.39 -5.75 -8.66
CA ASN A 19 22.57 -5.51 -9.49
C ASN A 19 22.26 -4.55 -10.67
N LYS A 20 21.09 -4.69 -11.31
CA LYS A 20 20.65 -3.79 -12.38
C LYS A 20 20.33 -2.39 -11.84
N LEU A 21 19.67 -2.28 -10.68
CA LEU A 21 19.41 -1.00 -10.01
C LEU A 21 20.72 -0.27 -9.68
N ASP A 22 21.69 -0.97 -9.09
CA ASP A 22 23.00 -0.43 -8.75
C ASP A 22 23.75 0.06 -10.01
N ALA A 23 23.71 -0.70 -11.11
CA ALA A 23 24.30 -0.31 -12.39
C ALA A 23 23.65 0.94 -13.01
N GLN A 24 22.38 1.24 -12.68
CA GLN A 24 21.65 2.43 -13.12
C GLN A 24 21.67 3.56 -12.08
N ASN A 25 22.39 3.41 -10.96
CA ASN A 25 22.39 4.33 -9.81
C ASN A 25 21.00 4.59 -9.22
N ILE A 26 20.12 3.59 -9.25
CA ILE A 26 18.79 3.65 -8.63
C ILE A 26 18.90 3.04 -7.23
N GLN A 27 18.58 3.82 -6.20
CA GLN A 27 18.69 3.39 -4.80
C GLN A 27 17.34 3.42 -4.10
N LEU A 28 16.96 2.35 -3.42
CA LEU A 28 15.76 2.37 -2.58
C LEU A 28 16.14 2.86 -1.18
N ASP A 29 15.33 3.76 -0.62
CA ASP A 29 15.54 4.19 0.76
C ASP A 29 15.28 2.99 1.69
N LYS A 30 16.12 2.82 2.71
CA LYS A 30 16.13 1.60 3.55
C LYS A 30 14.85 1.42 4.38
N HIS A 31 14.14 2.51 4.66
CA HIS A 31 12.87 2.48 5.40
C HIS A 31 11.65 2.27 4.49
N TRP A 32 11.80 2.29 3.16
CA TRP A 32 10.77 1.78 2.26
C TRP A 32 10.63 0.27 2.46
N PHE A 33 9.48 -0.28 2.10
CA PHE A 33 9.24 -1.71 2.25
C PHE A 33 8.91 -2.34 0.89
N ILE A 34 9.55 -3.49 0.62
CA ILE A 34 9.25 -4.31 -0.55
C ILE A 34 7.98 -5.09 -0.22
N ASP A 35 6.90 -4.75 -0.91
CA ASP A 35 5.57 -5.27 -0.64
C ASP A 35 5.44 -6.74 -1.02
N HIS A 36 5.58 -7.01 -2.31
CA HIS A 36 5.40 -8.34 -2.84
C HIS A 36 6.31 -8.62 -4.04
N LEU A 37 6.50 -9.92 -4.29
CA LEU A 37 7.12 -10.44 -5.50
C LEU A 37 6.01 -10.84 -6.50
N CYS A 38 6.27 -10.72 -7.80
CA CYS A 38 5.38 -11.27 -8.83
C CYS A 38 6.05 -12.45 -9.53
N TYR A 39 5.39 -13.62 -9.48
CA TYR A 39 5.83 -14.84 -10.16
C TYR A 39 4.93 -15.12 -11.37
N ARG A 40 5.47 -15.02 -12.57
CA ARG A 40 4.76 -15.28 -13.81
C ARG A 40 4.77 -16.76 -14.16
N VAL A 41 3.69 -17.22 -14.79
CA VAL A 41 3.56 -18.56 -15.37
C VAL A 41 3.18 -18.48 -16.83
N SER A 42 3.59 -19.49 -17.60
CA SER A 42 3.47 -19.47 -19.07
C SER A 42 2.12 -19.98 -19.61
N SER A 43 1.37 -20.75 -18.83
CA SER A 43 0.10 -21.37 -19.23
C SER A 43 -0.92 -21.38 -18.08
N LEU A 44 -2.20 -21.57 -18.39
CA LEU A 44 -3.25 -21.77 -17.38
C LEU A 44 -3.06 -23.11 -16.63
N GLU A 45 -2.48 -24.11 -17.29
CA GLU A 45 -2.10 -25.37 -16.64
C GLU A 45 -1.04 -25.13 -15.57
N ASN A 46 0.02 -24.40 -15.90
CA ASN A 46 1.07 -24.04 -14.96
C ASN A 46 0.52 -23.15 -13.84
N TYR A 47 -0.36 -22.20 -14.14
CA TYR A 47 -1.06 -21.41 -13.12
C TYR A 47 -1.72 -22.30 -12.05
N ASN A 48 -2.52 -23.28 -12.47
CA ASN A 48 -3.18 -24.20 -11.56
C ASN A 48 -2.18 -25.09 -10.80
N ALA A 49 -1.11 -25.54 -11.46
CA ALA A 49 -0.06 -26.33 -10.81
C ALA A 49 0.68 -25.52 -9.73
N PHE A 50 1.03 -24.27 -10.01
CA PHE A 50 1.72 -23.38 -9.06
C PHE A 50 0.81 -22.96 -7.91
N LYS A 51 -0.51 -22.81 -8.12
CA LYS A 51 -1.45 -22.61 -7.01
C LYS A 51 -1.39 -23.75 -5.99
N VAL A 52 -1.42 -25.00 -6.46
CA VAL A 52 -1.31 -26.17 -5.58
C VAL A 52 0.03 -26.20 -4.87
N GLN A 53 1.12 -25.82 -5.55
CA GLN A 53 2.44 -25.75 -4.94
C GLN A 53 2.52 -24.66 -3.86
N PHE A 54 2.11 -23.43 -4.16
CA PHE A 54 2.15 -22.31 -3.21
C PHE A 54 1.26 -22.58 -2.00
N ALA A 55 0.08 -23.17 -2.20
CA ALA A 55 -0.81 -23.56 -1.11
C ALA A 55 -0.19 -24.60 -0.13
N SER A 56 0.90 -25.29 -0.51
CA SER A 56 1.60 -26.21 0.39
C SER A 56 2.50 -25.53 1.42
N PHE A 57 2.84 -24.25 1.23
CA PHE A 57 3.73 -23.49 2.12
C PHE A 57 3.33 -22.03 2.36
N ALA A 58 2.22 -21.58 1.77
CA ALA A 58 1.71 -20.22 1.87
C ALA A 58 0.18 -20.21 1.99
N GLU A 59 -0.36 -19.22 2.68
CA GLU A 59 -1.80 -18.99 2.79
C GLU A 59 -2.30 -18.21 1.57
N LEU A 60 -3.39 -18.66 0.93
CA LEU A 60 -4.07 -17.88 -0.10
C LEU A 60 -4.79 -16.70 0.54
N LEU A 61 -4.37 -15.47 0.21
CA LEU A 61 -5.03 -14.26 0.67
C LEU A 61 -6.29 -13.96 -0.14
N ILE A 62 -6.17 -13.99 -1.48
CA ILE A 62 -7.28 -13.79 -2.42
C ILE A 62 -6.96 -14.45 -3.76
N GLU A 63 -8.00 -14.81 -4.50
CA GLU A 63 -7.92 -15.02 -5.95
C GLU A 63 -9.06 -14.24 -6.61
N SER A 64 -8.72 -13.36 -7.55
CA SER A 64 -9.69 -12.49 -8.23
C SER A 64 -9.49 -12.46 -9.74
N ASP A 65 -10.57 -12.19 -10.48
CA ASP A 65 -10.48 -11.95 -11.92
C ASP A 65 -10.04 -10.50 -12.18
N VAL A 66 -8.92 -10.34 -12.88
CA VAL A 66 -8.35 -9.04 -13.23
C VAL A 66 -8.16 -8.97 -14.74
N ASN A 67 -9.11 -8.31 -15.42
CA ASN A 67 -9.18 -8.20 -16.88
C ASN A 67 -9.32 -9.56 -17.60
N GLY A 68 -10.19 -10.44 -17.10
CA GLY A 68 -10.52 -11.73 -17.73
C GLY A 68 -9.49 -12.82 -17.50
N ARG A 69 -8.65 -12.69 -16.48
CA ARG A 69 -7.72 -13.73 -16.04
C ARG A 69 -7.64 -13.78 -14.52
N PRO A 70 -7.51 -14.97 -13.92
CA PRO A 70 -7.35 -15.08 -12.48
C PRO A 70 -5.95 -14.66 -12.05
N ILE A 71 -5.88 -13.99 -10.90
CA ILE A 71 -4.65 -13.66 -10.19
C ILE A 71 -4.83 -14.09 -8.74
N ALA A 72 -3.90 -14.91 -8.25
CA ALA A 72 -3.89 -15.39 -6.87
C ALA A 72 -2.76 -14.72 -6.09
N THR A 73 -3.03 -14.31 -4.86
CA THR A 73 -2.04 -13.72 -3.97
C THR A 73 -1.88 -14.61 -2.74
N TYR A 74 -0.63 -14.93 -2.40
CA TYR A 74 -0.30 -15.79 -1.27
C TYR A 74 0.58 -15.05 -0.26
N LYS A 75 0.43 -15.41 1.02
CA LYS A 75 1.27 -14.96 2.12
C LYS A 75 2.06 -16.11 2.73
N PHE A 76 3.37 -15.95 2.83
CA PHE A 76 4.26 -16.91 3.46
C PHE A 76 4.17 -16.83 4.98
N ALA A 77 4.21 -17.98 5.65
CA ALA A 77 4.34 -18.02 7.11
C ALA A 77 5.69 -17.43 7.56
N GLU A 78 6.77 -17.80 6.88
CA GLU A 78 8.12 -17.27 7.09
C GLU A 78 8.51 -16.35 5.93
N PRO A 79 8.98 -15.11 6.20
CA PRO A 79 9.36 -14.19 5.15
C PRO A 79 10.59 -14.65 4.36
N ILE A 80 10.64 -14.26 3.09
CA ILE A 80 11.90 -14.21 2.35
C ILE A 80 12.70 -13.02 2.87
N LEU A 81 13.88 -13.28 3.41
CA LEU A 81 14.80 -12.26 3.89
C LEU A 81 15.77 -11.87 2.76
N PHE A 82 15.87 -10.57 2.49
CA PHE A 82 16.83 -10.03 1.54
C PHE A 82 17.35 -8.67 2.02
N ARG A 83 18.66 -8.60 2.31
CA ARG A 83 19.27 -7.45 2.99
C ARG A 83 18.54 -7.17 4.31
N ASP A 84 17.99 -5.97 4.51
CA ASP A 84 17.20 -5.63 5.71
C ASP A 84 15.69 -5.82 5.51
N TRP A 85 15.24 -6.18 4.30
CA TRP A 85 13.83 -6.36 4.00
C TRP A 85 13.36 -7.79 4.25
N SER A 86 12.13 -7.90 4.76
CA SER A 86 11.37 -9.14 4.81
C SER A 86 10.17 -9.06 3.87
N ILE A 87 10.02 -10.07 3.01
CA ILE A 87 8.98 -10.09 1.96
C ILE A 87 8.12 -11.32 2.22
N GLN A 88 6.84 -11.10 2.48
CA GLN A 88 5.90 -12.18 2.83
C GLN A 88 4.86 -12.46 1.76
N VAL A 89 4.77 -11.66 0.70
CA VAL A 89 3.68 -11.75 -0.26
C VAL A 89 4.21 -12.09 -1.65
N VAL A 90 3.50 -12.99 -2.34
CA VAL A 90 3.71 -13.26 -3.77
C VAL A 90 2.38 -13.18 -4.53
N GLU A 91 2.41 -12.46 -5.64
CA GLU A 91 1.36 -12.46 -6.65
C GLU A 91 1.68 -13.52 -7.72
N LEU A 92 0.72 -14.40 -8.00
CA LEU A 92 0.73 -15.39 -9.06
C LEU A 92 -0.38 -15.03 -10.06
N PRO A 93 -0.09 -14.32 -11.14
CA PRO A 93 -1.06 -14.03 -12.20
C PRO A 93 -1.04 -15.09 -13.31
N ALA A 94 -2.20 -15.60 -13.72
CA ALA A 94 -2.34 -16.42 -14.93
C ALA A 94 -1.81 -15.65 -16.17
N PRO A 95 -1.31 -16.30 -17.23
CA PRO A 95 -0.80 -15.59 -18.40
C PRO A 95 -1.89 -14.73 -19.06
N LYS A 96 -1.50 -13.58 -19.63
CA LYS A 96 -2.43 -12.76 -20.42
C LYS A 96 -2.74 -13.50 -21.74
N PRO A 97 -4.01 -13.61 -22.16
CA PRO A 97 -4.36 -14.21 -23.45
C PRO A 97 -3.58 -13.57 -24.60
N GLY A 98 -2.93 -14.39 -25.44
CA GLY A 98 -2.17 -13.94 -26.60
C GLY A 98 -0.80 -13.31 -26.30
N LYS A 99 -0.35 -13.26 -25.04
CA LYS A 99 0.99 -12.76 -24.67
C LYS A 99 1.89 -13.92 -24.25
N VAL A 100 3.03 -14.07 -24.93
CA VAL A 100 4.10 -14.98 -24.49
C VAL A 100 4.63 -14.48 -23.14
N THR A 101 4.62 -15.37 -22.16
CA THR A 101 5.04 -15.09 -20.79
C THR A 101 6.20 -16.00 -20.43
N ILE A 102 7.32 -15.41 -20.01
CA ILE A 102 8.46 -16.15 -19.46
C ILE A 102 8.11 -16.50 -18.01
N GLU A 103 8.23 -17.76 -17.66
CA GLU A 103 7.93 -18.27 -16.32
C GLU A 103 9.05 -17.94 -15.34
N GLY A 104 8.69 -17.51 -14.13
CA GLY A 104 9.64 -17.09 -13.09
C GLY A 104 9.28 -15.75 -12.46
N PHE A 105 10.12 -15.30 -11.53
CA PHE A 105 10.00 -13.95 -10.96
C PHE A 105 10.30 -12.88 -12.01
N GLU A 106 9.42 -11.88 -12.09
CA GLU A 106 9.50 -10.81 -13.09
C GLU A 106 9.78 -9.44 -12.45
N HIS A 107 9.07 -9.11 -11.38
CA HIS A 107 9.23 -7.85 -10.67
C HIS A 107 8.94 -8.00 -9.17
N PHE A 108 9.32 -6.97 -8.42
CA PHE A 108 8.79 -6.71 -7.09
C PHE A 108 8.19 -5.31 -7.05
N GLU A 109 7.27 -5.09 -6.12
CA GLU A 109 6.64 -3.79 -5.89
C GLU A 109 7.04 -3.21 -4.53
N VAL A 110 7.09 -1.89 -4.45
CA VAL A 110 7.59 -1.13 -3.31
C VAL A 110 6.55 -0.11 -2.90
N VAL A 111 6.28 -0.01 -1.60
CA VAL A 111 5.57 1.13 -1.02
C VAL A 111 6.61 2.13 -0.51
N ALA A 112 6.56 3.34 -1.07
CA ALA A 112 7.48 4.44 -0.79
C ALA A 112 6.77 5.62 -0.11
N ASP A 113 7.52 6.43 0.63
CA ASP A 113 7.01 7.64 1.30
C ASP A 113 7.17 8.92 0.46
N ILE A 114 7.29 8.76 -0.86
CA ILE A 114 7.39 9.85 -1.83
C ILE A 114 6.46 9.58 -3.02
N GLY A 115 5.97 10.66 -3.64
CA GLY A 115 5.12 10.57 -4.82
C GLY A 115 5.87 10.16 -6.09
N PHE A 116 5.10 9.75 -7.11
CA PHE A 116 5.65 9.32 -8.41
C PHE A 116 6.43 10.42 -9.14
N ASP A 117 6.03 11.68 -9.00
CA ASP A 117 6.76 12.80 -9.62
C ASP A 117 8.14 12.99 -9.00
N GLU A 118 8.27 12.77 -7.69
CA GLU A 118 9.58 12.78 -7.02
C GLU A 118 10.43 11.57 -7.44
N ILE A 119 9.85 10.38 -7.55
CA ILE A 119 10.58 9.19 -8.05
C ILE A 119 11.13 9.45 -9.45
N LYS A 120 10.32 9.98 -10.37
CA LYS A 120 10.75 10.37 -11.72
C LYS A 120 11.85 11.41 -11.70
N SER A 121 11.74 12.41 -10.81
CA SER A 121 12.75 13.46 -10.66
C SER A 121 14.06 12.95 -10.05
N ARG A 122 13.98 11.96 -9.16
CA ARG A 122 15.13 11.33 -8.51
C ARG A 122 15.91 10.43 -9.47
N TYR A 123 15.22 9.77 -10.42
CA TYR A 123 15.80 8.86 -11.39
C TYR A 123 15.48 9.29 -12.84
N PRO A 124 15.95 10.46 -13.31
CA PRO A 124 15.56 11.01 -14.61
C PRO A 124 16.04 10.16 -15.81
N ASN A 125 17.01 9.27 -15.60
CA ASN A 125 17.56 8.37 -16.62
C ASN A 125 16.92 6.98 -16.61
N ALA A 126 16.02 6.68 -15.66
CA ALA A 126 15.33 5.40 -15.60
C ALA A 126 14.31 5.28 -16.75
N VAL A 127 14.10 4.05 -17.22
CA VAL A 127 13.10 3.76 -18.24
C VAL A 127 11.76 3.53 -17.56
N PHE A 128 10.87 4.53 -17.61
CA PHE A 128 9.57 4.46 -16.96
C PHE A 128 8.47 3.90 -17.86
N SER A 129 7.57 3.12 -17.28
CA SER A 129 6.27 2.78 -17.85
C SER A 129 5.16 3.35 -16.97
N GLU A 130 4.40 4.29 -17.54
CA GLU A 130 3.32 5.01 -16.84
C GLU A 130 1.93 4.41 -17.10
N SER A 131 1.87 3.26 -17.77
CA SER A 131 0.60 2.62 -18.15
C SER A 131 -0.28 2.27 -16.94
N GLY A 132 0.34 2.08 -15.76
CA GLY A 132 -0.31 1.83 -14.48
C GLY A 132 -0.93 3.06 -13.84
N LEU A 133 -0.48 4.28 -14.19
CA LEU A 133 -0.98 5.54 -13.61
C LEU A 133 -2.42 5.86 -14.03
N LYS A 134 -2.92 5.21 -15.09
CA LYS A 134 -4.32 5.36 -15.50
C LYS A 134 -5.31 4.75 -14.51
N LYS A 135 -4.88 3.87 -13.60
CA LYS A 135 -5.76 3.29 -12.58
C LYS A 135 -6.23 4.40 -11.63
N ASP A 136 -7.49 4.37 -11.23
CA ASP A 136 -8.03 5.31 -10.24
C ASP A 136 -7.78 4.82 -8.80
N PHE A 137 -7.52 3.52 -8.62
CA PHE A 137 -7.26 2.89 -7.33
C PHE A 137 -5.92 2.15 -7.38
N ASN A 138 -5.09 2.37 -6.37
CA ASN A 138 -3.72 1.89 -6.25
C ASN A 138 -2.93 1.95 -7.58
N PRO A 139 -2.75 3.16 -8.18
CA PRO A 139 -1.94 3.31 -9.39
C PRO A 139 -0.49 2.88 -9.14
N GLU A 140 0.20 2.48 -10.21
CA GLU A 140 1.58 2.02 -10.13
C GLU A 140 2.46 2.71 -11.16
N LEU A 141 3.68 3.07 -10.74
CA LEU A 141 4.77 3.53 -11.59
C LEU A 141 5.79 2.40 -11.73
N GLU A 142 6.17 2.06 -12.96
CA GLU A 142 7.16 1.01 -13.23
C GLU A 142 8.48 1.61 -13.71
N ILE A 143 9.60 1.05 -13.24
CA ILE A 143 10.92 1.19 -13.84
C ILE A 143 11.29 -0.14 -14.47
N SER A 144 11.45 -0.16 -15.80
CA SER A 144 11.82 -1.35 -16.56
C SER A 144 13.32 -1.60 -16.51
N LEU A 145 13.71 -2.86 -16.28
CA LEU A 145 15.09 -3.34 -16.14
C LEU A 145 15.31 -4.54 -17.08
N ASP A 146 15.14 -4.29 -18.38
CA ASP A 146 15.09 -5.30 -19.45
C ASP A 146 13.89 -6.25 -19.28
N GLU A 147 14.15 -7.53 -19.01
CA GLU A 147 13.12 -8.55 -18.74
C GLU A 147 12.55 -8.50 -17.32
N LEU A 148 13.15 -7.68 -16.44
CA LEU A 148 12.74 -7.50 -15.05
C LEU A 148 12.17 -6.10 -14.87
N ALA A 149 11.51 -5.86 -13.73
CA ALA A 149 11.10 -4.51 -13.36
C ALA A 149 11.07 -4.31 -11.84
N ILE A 150 10.98 -3.05 -11.44
CA ILE A 150 10.49 -2.65 -10.12
C ILE A 150 9.27 -1.75 -10.29
N LYS A 151 8.31 -1.83 -9.37
CA LYS A 151 7.18 -0.90 -9.37
C LYS A 151 7.00 -0.22 -8.03
N PHE A 152 6.33 0.92 -8.07
CA PHE A 152 5.94 1.70 -6.91
C PHE A 152 4.44 1.87 -6.90
N HIS A 153 3.83 1.65 -5.74
CA HIS A 153 2.40 1.85 -5.51
C HIS A 153 2.16 2.42 -4.10
N PRO A 154 1.04 3.14 -3.87
CA PRO A 154 0.80 3.76 -2.58
C PRO A 154 0.31 2.82 -1.47
N LEU A 155 -0.36 1.72 -1.83
CA LEU A 155 -0.86 0.72 -0.87
C LEU A 155 -0.20 -0.62 -1.12
N SER A 156 0.15 -1.31 -0.03
CA SER A 156 0.51 -2.72 -0.08
C SER A 156 -0.61 -3.58 -0.64
N LEU A 157 -0.24 -4.72 -1.21
CA LEU A 157 -1.20 -5.68 -1.75
C LEU A 157 -2.07 -6.26 -0.63
N GLU A 158 -1.55 -6.43 0.59
CA GLU A 158 -2.37 -6.80 1.74
C GLU A 158 -3.41 -5.72 2.07
N SER A 159 -3.03 -4.44 2.07
CA SER A 159 -3.94 -3.33 2.31
C SER A 159 -5.04 -3.25 1.25
N VAL A 160 -4.70 -3.48 -0.02
CA VAL A 160 -5.67 -3.63 -1.11
C VAL A 160 -6.63 -4.80 -0.83
N ILE A 161 -6.11 -5.98 -0.47
CA ILE A 161 -6.94 -7.16 -0.22
C ILE A 161 -7.87 -6.96 0.98
N ARG A 162 -7.42 -6.29 2.04
CA ARG A 162 -8.25 -5.97 3.21
C ARG A 162 -9.43 -5.07 2.81
N LEU A 163 -9.21 -4.10 1.93
CA LEU A 163 -10.28 -3.29 1.37
C LEU A 163 -11.23 -4.13 0.53
N GLU A 164 -10.72 -4.93 -0.41
CA GLU A 164 -11.54 -5.75 -1.31
C GLU A 164 -12.43 -6.74 -0.56
N LYS A 165 -11.93 -7.32 0.54
CA LYS A 165 -12.71 -8.20 1.43
C LYS A 165 -13.80 -7.46 2.21
N ASN A 166 -13.71 -6.14 2.36
CA ASN A 166 -14.76 -5.31 2.92
C ASN A 166 -15.67 -4.78 1.81
N GLU A 167 -16.55 -5.65 1.30
CA GLU A 167 -17.36 -5.39 0.10
C GLU A 167 -18.13 -4.07 0.16
N ALA A 168 -18.72 -3.73 1.31
CA ALA A 168 -19.49 -2.49 1.47
C ALA A 168 -18.61 -1.24 1.31
N VAL A 169 -17.44 -1.23 1.95
CA VAL A 169 -16.49 -0.11 1.89
C VAL A 169 -15.83 -0.02 0.53
N TYR A 170 -15.40 -1.15 -0.03
CA TYR A 170 -14.79 -1.17 -1.36
C TYR A 170 -15.77 -0.71 -2.44
N ALA A 171 -17.02 -1.19 -2.39
CA ALA A 171 -18.08 -0.72 -3.29
C ALA A 171 -18.32 0.79 -3.13
N ALA A 172 -18.36 1.33 -1.90
CA ALA A 172 -18.51 2.76 -1.65
C ALA A 172 -17.33 3.58 -2.21
N VAL A 173 -16.08 3.16 -2.00
CA VAL A 173 -14.89 3.81 -2.57
C VAL A 173 -14.95 3.85 -4.10
N LYS A 174 -15.36 2.74 -4.72
CA LYS A 174 -15.44 2.65 -6.19
C LYS A 174 -16.59 3.47 -6.77
N SER A 175 -17.77 3.43 -6.15
CA SER A 175 -19.00 4.04 -6.68
C SER A 175 -19.20 5.51 -6.30
N SER A 176 -18.60 5.98 -5.20
CA SER A 176 -18.57 7.41 -4.85
C SER A 176 -17.81 8.25 -5.88
N GLY A 177 -16.88 7.63 -6.61
CA GLY A 177 -16.01 8.33 -7.56
C GLY A 177 -14.96 9.22 -6.89
N VAL A 178 -14.78 9.15 -5.57
CA VAL A 178 -13.89 10.05 -4.79
C VAL A 178 -12.46 10.08 -5.36
N LEU A 179 -11.86 8.91 -5.59
CA LEU A 179 -10.50 8.81 -6.12
C LEU A 179 -10.41 9.30 -7.57
N LYS A 180 -11.43 9.01 -8.37
CA LYS A 180 -11.49 9.45 -9.77
C LYS A 180 -11.65 10.97 -9.88
N SER A 181 -12.51 11.56 -9.04
CA SER A 181 -12.76 13.01 -9.04
C SER A 181 -11.57 13.83 -8.57
N LEU A 182 -10.72 13.24 -7.72
CA LEU A 182 -9.59 13.90 -7.10
C LEU A 182 -8.25 13.48 -7.72
N LYS A 183 -8.24 12.76 -8.85
CA LYS A 183 -7.05 12.13 -9.43
C LYS A 183 -5.87 13.08 -9.65
N GLU A 184 -6.13 14.29 -10.15
CA GLU A 184 -5.11 15.33 -10.38
C GLU A 184 -4.50 15.85 -9.08
N HIS A 185 -5.12 15.54 -7.94
CA HIS A 185 -4.71 15.90 -6.58
C HIS A 185 -4.10 14.69 -5.83
N GLN A 186 -3.66 13.68 -6.58
CA GLN A 186 -2.89 12.52 -6.11
C GLN A 186 -3.50 11.88 -4.84
N PRO A 187 -4.72 11.33 -4.94
CA PRO A 187 -5.45 10.88 -3.76
C PRO A 187 -4.84 9.60 -3.20
N LEU A 188 -4.59 9.60 -1.89
CA LEU A 188 -4.11 8.43 -1.15
C LEU A 188 -5.18 7.99 -0.16
N LEU A 189 -5.58 6.73 -0.25
CA LEU A 189 -6.44 6.09 0.73
C LEU A 189 -5.57 5.63 1.89
N VAL A 190 -5.88 6.03 3.12
CA VAL A 190 -5.07 5.73 4.31
C VAL A 190 -5.97 5.24 5.46
N GLY A 191 -5.38 5.09 6.64
CA GLY A 191 -6.13 4.88 7.87
C GLY A 191 -6.58 3.44 8.05
N THR A 192 -7.72 3.26 8.72
CA THR A 192 -8.00 1.98 9.40
C THR A 192 -8.50 0.86 8.50
N TYR A 193 -9.20 1.17 7.41
CA TYR A 193 -9.70 0.16 6.49
C TYR A 193 -8.57 -0.57 5.72
N PRO A 194 -7.61 0.14 5.09
CA PRO A 194 -6.46 -0.54 4.48
C PRO A 194 -5.61 -1.29 5.52
N LEU A 195 -5.48 -0.79 6.76
CA LEU A 195 -4.76 -1.48 7.83
C LEU A 195 -5.49 -2.71 8.40
N GLY A 196 -6.79 -2.87 8.15
CA GLY A 196 -7.63 -3.89 8.80
C GLY A 196 -7.85 -3.64 10.30
N LEU A 197 -7.74 -2.39 10.74
CA LEU A 197 -7.90 -1.94 12.13
C LEU A 197 -9.20 -1.15 12.35
N ASN A 198 -10.11 -1.19 11.37
CA ASN A 198 -11.38 -0.50 11.45
C ASN A 198 -12.28 -1.11 12.54
N VAL A 199 -13.01 -0.24 13.22
CA VAL A 199 -14.07 -0.57 14.18
C VAL A 199 -15.37 0.12 13.77
N SER A 200 -16.48 -0.18 14.46
CA SER A 200 -17.75 0.51 14.19
C SER A 200 -17.58 2.03 14.27
N GLY A 201 -18.07 2.75 13.26
CA GLY A 201 -17.92 4.19 13.14
C GLY A 201 -16.59 4.67 12.55
N SER A 202 -15.73 3.78 12.05
CA SER A 202 -14.55 4.20 11.29
C SER A 202 -14.94 4.72 9.91
N ASP A 203 -14.26 5.79 9.50
CA ASP A 203 -14.35 6.49 8.23
C ASP A 203 -13.34 5.95 7.20
N VAL A 204 -13.62 6.25 5.95
CA VAL A 204 -12.71 6.09 4.82
C VAL A 204 -11.91 7.38 4.68
N ASP A 205 -10.63 7.31 5.04
CA ASP A 205 -9.71 8.44 5.00
C ASP A 205 -9.04 8.59 3.63
N VAL A 206 -9.19 9.75 2.99
CA VAL A 206 -8.52 10.09 1.73
C VAL A 206 -7.71 11.37 1.90
N LEU A 207 -6.42 11.31 1.61
CA LEU A 207 -5.54 12.48 1.59
C LEU A 207 -5.39 12.99 0.16
N ILE A 208 -5.30 14.31 -0.02
CA ILE A 208 -5.00 14.95 -1.31
C ILE A 208 -4.07 16.15 -1.17
N ASN A 209 -3.30 16.43 -2.23
CA ASN A 209 -2.55 17.67 -2.34
C ASN A 209 -3.34 18.74 -3.11
N VAL A 210 -3.22 19.99 -2.69
CA VAL A 210 -3.84 21.14 -3.36
C VAL A 210 -2.82 22.28 -3.47
N PRO A 211 -2.95 23.19 -4.45
CA PRO A 211 -2.09 24.38 -4.48
C PRO A 211 -2.38 25.33 -3.30
N ASP A 212 -3.63 25.40 -2.84
CA ASP A 212 -4.09 26.27 -1.76
C ASP A 212 -5.44 25.77 -1.18
N LEU A 213 -5.84 26.35 -0.04
CA LEU A 213 -7.06 25.92 0.69
C LEU A 213 -8.36 26.32 0.00
N THR A 214 -8.36 27.40 -0.79
CA THR A 214 -9.55 27.83 -1.56
C THR A 214 -9.85 26.82 -2.67
N THR A 215 -8.80 26.29 -3.30
CA THR A 215 -8.89 25.18 -4.25
C THR A 215 -9.52 23.95 -3.60
N ALA A 216 -9.10 23.57 -2.38
CA ALA A 216 -9.70 22.45 -1.64
C ALA A 216 -11.21 22.65 -1.38
N GLU A 217 -11.61 23.79 -0.82
CA GLU A 217 -13.02 24.08 -0.54
C GLU A 217 -13.88 24.04 -1.81
N THR A 218 -13.34 24.54 -2.93
CA THR A 218 -14.02 24.54 -4.23
C THR A 218 -14.21 23.12 -4.74
N LEU A 219 -13.17 22.28 -4.67
CA LEU A 219 -13.23 20.87 -5.06
C LEU A 219 -14.26 20.11 -4.23
N PHE A 220 -14.21 20.27 -2.91
CA PHE A 220 -15.12 19.57 -2.00
C PHE A 220 -16.59 19.96 -2.23
N LYS A 221 -16.88 21.26 -2.37
CA LYS A 221 -18.23 21.72 -2.71
C LYS A 221 -18.68 21.18 -4.06
N LYS A 222 -17.82 21.20 -5.08
CA LYS A 222 -18.14 20.73 -6.43
C LYS A 222 -18.45 19.24 -6.46
N HIS A 223 -17.69 18.42 -5.75
CA HIS A 223 -17.77 16.97 -5.88
C HIS A 223 -18.64 16.28 -4.81
N PHE A 224 -18.74 16.86 -3.61
CA PHE A 224 -19.31 16.15 -2.45
C PHE A 224 -20.51 16.85 -1.81
N SER A 225 -20.87 18.08 -2.21
CA SER A 225 -22.00 18.80 -1.59
C SER A 225 -23.37 18.14 -1.75
N GLY A 226 -23.51 17.24 -2.73
CA GLY A 226 -24.73 16.44 -2.93
C GLY A 226 -24.79 15.17 -2.08
N PHE A 227 -23.72 14.83 -1.34
CA PHE A 227 -23.69 13.65 -0.49
C PHE A 227 -24.29 13.91 0.89
N GLU A 228 -24.78 12.85 1.53
CA GLU A 228 -25.43 12.94 2.82
C GLU A 228 -24.44 13.44 3.87
N LYS A 229 -24.91 14.29 4.79
CA LYS A 229 -24.10 14.86 5.88
C LYS A 229 -22.81 15.58 5.43
N PHE A 230 -22.76 16.06 4.17
CA PHE A 230 -21.61 16.82 3.70
C PHE A 230 -21.32 18.03 4.60
N LYS A 231 -20.06 18.15 5.00
CA LYS A 231 -19.52 19.26 5.77
C LYS A 231 -18.08 19.50 5.31
N ALA A 232 -17.68 20.75 5.15
CA ALA A 232 -16.30 21.13 4.91
C ALA A 232 -15.81 22.09 6.00
N GLU A 233 -14.61 21.86 6.52
CA GLU A 233 -14.03 22.65 7.61
C GLU A 233 -12.57 23.02 7.33
N THR A 234 -12.22 24.26 7.62
CA THR A 234 -10.87 24.79 7.43
C THR A 234 -10.14 24.83 8.77
N HIS A 235 -8.96 24.20 8.82
CA HIS A 235 -8.15 24.02 10.02
C HIS A 235 -6.91 24.90 9.95
N GLY A 236 -7.01 26.12 10.49
CA GLY A 236 -5.93 27.12 10.41
C GLY A 236 -4.61 26.67 11.03
N GLN A 237 -4.64 25.85 12.09
CA GLN A 237 -3.44 25.37 12.79
C GLN A 237 -2.56 24.44 11.94
N TYR A 238 -3.15 23.75 10.97
CA TYR A 238 -2.44 22.80 10.09
C TYR A 238 -2.47 23.23 8.62
N ALA A 239 -2.98 24.43 8.32
CA ALA A 239 -3.22 24.90 6.96
C ALA A 239 -3.85 23.80 6.09
N ALA A 240 -5.00 23.29 6.52
CA ALA A 240 -5.70 22.17 5.89
C ALA A 240 -7.19 22.43 5.76
N VAL A 241 -7.86 21.71 4.87
CA VAL A 241 -9.32 21.65 4.76
C VAL A 241 -9.74 20.18 4.82
N THR A 242 -10.77 19.87 5.61
CA THR A 242 -11.42 18.56 5.58
C THR A 242 -12.79 18.64 4.93
N ALA A 243 -13.21 17.57 4.29
CA ALA A 243 -14.59 17.31 3.93
C ALA A 243 -15.04 15.97 4.48
N SER A 244 -16.14 15.96 5.23
CA SER A 244 -16.78 14.75 5.73
C SER A 244 -18.13 14.56 5.06
N PHE A 245 -18.48 13.34 4.69
CA PHE A 245 -19.79 12.99 4.14
C PHE A 245 -20.07 11.49 4.29
N ASP A 246 -21.33 11.11 4.16
CA ASP A 246 -21.77 9.71 4.09
C ASP A 246 -22.10 9.36 2.63
N PHE A 247 -21.67 8.18 2.21
CA PHE A 247 -22.02 7.61 0.91
C PHE A 247 -22.38 6.12 1.07
N HIS A 248 -23.64 5.77 0.75
CA HIS A 248 -24.18 4.41 0.92
C HIS A 248 -23.95 3.82 2.32
N GLY A 249 -24.08 4.65 3.36
CA GLY A 249 -23.89 4.23 4.76
C GLY A 249 -22.43 4.09 5.21
N VAL A 250 -21.47 4.45 4.37
CA VAL A 250 -20.03 4.52 4.70
C VAL A 250 -19.66 5.99 4.88
N ALA A 251 -19.05 6.32 6.02
CA ALA A 251 -18.51 7.65 6.28
C ALA A 251 -17.17 7.84 5.57
N PHE A 252 -16.96 9.02 4.99
CA PHE A 252 -15.73 9.44 4.35
C PHE A 252 -15.20 10.70 5.02
N GLU A 253 -13.88 10.79 5.15
CA GLU A 253 -13.16 12.03 5.42
C GLU A 253 -12.10 12.24 4.33
N VAL A 254 -12.17 13.40 3.67
CA VAL A 254 -11.16 13.83 2.69
C VAL A 254 -10.38 14.99 3.28
N PHE A 255 -9.07 14.81 3.44
CA PHE A 255 -8.17 15.81 4.01
C PHE A 255 -7.25 16.39 2.92
N ALA A 256 -7.25 17.71 2.79
CA ALA A 256 -6.48 18.44 1.79
C ALA A 256 -5.46 19.39 2.42
N GLN A 257 -4.24 19.38 1.88
CA GLN A 257 -3.16 20.29 2.26
C GLN A 257 -2.35 20.78 1.06
N ALA A 258 -1.70 21.95 1.22
CA ALA A 258 -0.67 22.44 0.30
C ALA A 258 0.67 21.73 0.49
N LYS A 259 0.63 20.40 0.48
CA LYS A 259 1.76 19.49 0.69
C LYS A 259 1.54 18.24 -0.15
N ASP A 260 2.59 17.75 -0.78
CA ASP A 260 2.61 16.46 -1.49
C ASP A 260 1.94 15.38 -0.63
N THR A 261 0.96 14.67 -1.20
CA THR A 261 0.11 13.73 -0.47
C THR A 261 0.93 12.63 0.20
N ALA A 262 1.97 12.12 -0.46
CA ALA A 262 2.82 11.06 0.09
C ALA A 262 3.62 11.54 1.31
N LYS A 263 3.85 12.84 1.44
CA LYS A 263 4.58 13.46 2.55
C LYS A 263 3.67 13.99 3.66
N GLN A 264 2.35 13.94 3.51
CA GLN A 264 1.44 14.38 4.57
C GLN A 264 1.56 13.45 5.79
N ASN A 265 1.41 14.00 7.00
CA ASN A 265 1.65 13.23 8.22
C ASN A 265 0.70 12.04 8.33
N GLY A 266 -0.55 12.15 7.85
CA GLY A 266 -1.48 11.02 7.80
C GLY A 266 -0.95 9.85 6.97
N ASN A 267 -0.32 10.12 5.82
CA ASN A 267 0.32 9.06 5.02
C ASN A 267 1.55 8.49 5.72
N LEU A 268 2.38 9.34 6.32
CA LEU A 268 3.58 8.90 7.03
C LEU A 268 3.24 8.04 8.27
N HIS A 269 2.19 8.38 9.03
CA HIS A 269 1.68 7.52 10.09
C HIS A 269 1.19 6.19 9.52
N PHE A 270 0.36 6.21 8.48
CA PHE A 270 -0.16 5.01 7.83
C PHE A 270 0.97 4.05 7.38
N LEU A 271 2.03 4.58 6.76
CA LEU A 271 3.20 3.79 6.35
C LEU A 271 3.97 3.20 7.55
N ALA A 272 4.09 3.96 8.65
CA ALA A 272 4.71 3.46 9.88
C ALA A 272 3.89 2.32 10.48
N GLU A 273 2.57 2.51 10.56
CA GLU A 273 1.60 1.55 11.09
C GLU A 273 1.59 0.26 10.27
N GLU A 274 1.57 0.37 8.94
CA GLU A 274 1.62 -0.78 8.04
C GLU A 274 2.91 -1.60 8.23
N ARG A 275 4.07 -0.93 8.28
CA ARG A 275 5.36 -1.60 8.51
C ARG A 275 5.44 -2.24 9.90
N LEU A 276 4.89 -1.59 10.94
CA LEU A 276 4.82 -2.16 12.28
C LEU A 276 3.95 -3.42 12.32
N LEU A 277 2.79 -3.42 11.64
CA LEU A 277 1.93 -4.60 11.53
C LEU A 277 2.60 -5.72 10.74
N HIS A 278 3.31 -5.39 9.65
CA HIS A 278 4.10 -6.35 8.87
C HIS A 278 5.14 -7.06 9.74
N VAL A 279 5.92 -6.29 10.51
CA VAL A 279 6.99 -6.83 11.34
C VAL A 279 6.46 -7.50 12.62
N GLY A 280 5.42 -6.94 13.24
CA GLY A 280 4.85 -7.42 14.50
C GLY A 280 3.83 -8.55 14.36
N GLY A 281 3.34 -8.81 13.13
CA GLY A 281 2.43 -9.89 12.82
C GLY A 281 1.07 -9.79 13.52
N SER A 282 0.35 -10.92 13.55
CA SER A 282 -1.02 -11.01 14.07
C SER A 282 -1.12 -10.63 15.55
N SER A 283 -0.13 -10.99 16.37
CA SER A 283 -0.16 -10.67 17.80
C SER A 283 -0.19 -9.16 18.08
N LEU A 284 0.60 -8.38 17.33
CA LEU A 284 0.56 -6.93 17.44
C LEU A 284 -0.76 -6.36 16.91
N ALA A 285 -1.22 -6.86 15.76
CA ALA A 285 -2.49 -6.45 15.15
C ALA A 285 -3.68 -6.66 16.11
N GLU A 286 -3.76 -7.82 16.76
CA GLU A 286 -4.80 -8.14 17.74
C GLU A 286 -4.77 -7.20 18.96
N LYS A 287 -3.56 -6.90 19.48
CA LYS A 287 -3.38 -5.96 20.60
C LYS A 287 -3.86 -4.56 20.25
N ILE A 288 -3.50 -4.06 19.06
CA ILE A 288 -3.90 -2.73 18.59
C ILE A 288 -5.41 -2.69 18.34
N LEU A 289 -5.98 -3.74 17.73
CA LEU A 289 -7.41 -3.83 17.49
C LEU A 289 -8.21 -3.86 18.80
N ALA A 290 -7.70 -4.52 19.85
CA ALA A 290 -8.31 -4.49 21.18
C ALA A 290 -8.35 -3.08 21.78
N LEU A 291 -7.25 -2.31 21.64
CA LEU A 291 -7.19 -0.91 22.08
C LEU A 291 -8.15 -0.01 21.28
N ARG A 292 -8.20 -0.18 19.95
CA ARG A 292 -9.17 0.51 19.06
C ARG A 292 -10.62 0.23 19.49
N LYS A 293 -10.95 -1.04 19.79
CA LYS A 293 -12.28 -1.43 20.30
C LYS A 293 -12.57 -0.82 21.67
N GLY A 294 -11.54 -0.51 22.46
CA GLY A 294 -11.62 0.23 23.72
C GLY A 294 -11.80 1.75 23.56
N GLY A 295 -11.81 2.27 22.33
CA GLY A 295 -12.05 3.69 22.03
C GLY A 295 -10.80 4.50 21.71
N ASP A 296 -9.61 3.89 21.69
CA ASP A 296 -8.38 4.58 21.27
C ASP A 296 -8.42 4.94 19.78
N LYS A 297 -7.86 6.10 19.42
CA LYS A 297 -7.50 6.43 18.03
C LYS A 297 -6.31 5.56 17.58
N THR A 298 -6.00 5.53 16.29
CA THR A 298 -5.03 4.59 15.71
C THR A 298 -3.64 4.84 16.25
N GLU A 299 -3.13 6.06 16.14
CA GLU A 299 -1.79 6.40 16.59
C GLU A 299 -1.61 6.18 18.11
N PRO A 300 -2.54 6.64 18.98
CA PRO A 300 -2.51 6.30 20.41
C PRO A 300 -2.55 4.79 20.71
N ALA A 301 -3.31 3.99 19.93
CA ALA A 301 -3.37 2.54 20.11
C ALA A 301 -2.02 1.89 19.79
N PHE A 302 -1.34 2.30 18.72
CA PHE A 302 0.03 1.85 18.43
C PHE A 302 1.00 2.26 19.54
N ALA A 303 0.99 3.53 19.97
CA ALA A 303 1.87 4.01 21.03
C ALA A 303 1.69 3.23 22.33
N LYS A 304 0.45 2.96 22.74
CA LYS A 304 0.14 2.10 23.90
C LYS A 304 0.57 0.66 23.69
N ALA A 305 0.32 0.08 22.52
CA ALA A 305 0.71 -1.30 22.21
C ALA A 305 2.22 -1.50 22.28
N LEU A 306 2.98 -0.47 21.93
CA LEU A 306 4.45 -0.47 21.89
C LEU A 306 5.10 0.15 23.14
N ASN A 307 4.30 0.58 24.14
CA ASN A 307 4.76 1.26 25.35
C ASN A 307 5.63 2.51 25.06
N LEU A 308 5.27 3.31 24.04
CA LEU A 308 5.99 4.54 23.69
C LEU A 308 5.68 5.64 24.73
N SER A 309 6.70 6.35 25.18
CA SER A 309 6.60 7.36 26.25
C SER A 309 6.36 8.80 25.76
N GLY A 310 6.33 9.03 24.44
CA GLY A 310 6.20 10.34 23.81
C GLY A 310 4.79 10.65 23.29
N ASN A 311 4.65 11.75 22.55
CA ASN A 311 3.44 12.03 21.79
C ASN A 311 3.24 10.93 20.72
N PRO A 312 2.08 10.25 20.66
CA PRO A 312 1.87 9.13 19.74
C PRO A 312 2.15 9.45 18.26
N TYR A 313 1.77 10.65 17.81
CA TYR A 313 1.92 11.07 16.42
C TYR A 313 3.39 11.30 16.08
N ASP A 314 4.12 12.04 16.93
CA ASP A 314 5.54 12.30 16.73
C ASP A 314 6.38 11.01 16.79
N GLU A 315 6.03 10.09 17.71
CA GLU A 315 6.71 8.81 17.82
C GLU A 315 6.51 7.94 16.57
N LEU A 316 5.31 7.88 16.00
CA LEU A 316 5.10 7.13 14.76
C LEU A 316 5.84 7.73 13.57
N LEU A 317 5.93 9.07 13.47
CA LEU A 317 6.77 9.71 12.45
C LEU A 317 8.25 9.36 12.62
N ARG A 318 8.73 9.26 13.87
CA ARG A 318 10.09 8.81 14.15
C ARG A 318 10.29 7.35 13.73
N LEU A 319 9.34 6.46 14.05
CA LEU A 319 9.39 5.04 13.69
C LEU A 319 9.31 4.82 12.17
N GLN A 320 8.61 5.67 11.44
CA GLN A 320 8.50 5.63 9.98
C GLN A 320 9.86 5.58 9.26
N LYS A 321 10.88 6.23 9.85
CA LYS A 321 12.24 6.33 9.29
C LYS A 321 13.18 5.20 9.70
N LEU A 322 12.77 4.34 10.63
CA LEU A 322 13.59 3.22 11.05
C LEU A 322 13.65 2.15 9.97
N ILE A 323 14.78 1.45 9.88
CA ILE A 323 14.89 0.26 9.03
C ILE A 323 14.22 -0.94 9.73
N GLU A 324 14.01 -2.03 9.01
CA GLU A 324 13.20 -3.14 9.53
C GLU A 324 13.87 -3.84 10.72
N SER A 325 15.19 -3.99 10.72
CA SER A 325 15.91 -4.58 11.86
C SER A 325 15.77 -3.76 13.15
N GLU A 326 15.69 -2.43 13.04
CA GLU A 326 15.41 -1.54 14.18
C GLU A 326 13.97 -1.70 14.68
N LEU A 327 12.99 -1.81 13.77
CA LEU A 327 11.60 -2.11 14.13
C LEU A 327 11.48 -3.49 14.81
N ARG A 328 12.18 -4.52 14.32
CA ARG A 328 12.25 -5.84 14.94
C ARG A 328 12.85 -5.78 16.33
N GLN A 329 13.83 -4.91 16.57
CA GLN A 329 14.41 -4.72 17.90
C GLN A 329 13.43 -4.04 18.86
N LEU A 330 12.64 -3.07 18.38
CA LEU A 330 11.60 -2.40 19.16
C LEU A 330 10.48 -3.36 19.60
N LEU A 331 10.17 -4.35 18.77
CA LEU A 331 9.06 -5.29 18.97
C LEU A 331 9.39 -6.54 19.82
N LYS A 332 10.65 -6.70 20.23
CA LYS A 332 11.11 -7.79 21.10
C LYS A 332 10.87 -7.49 22.57
#